data_AF-A0A561XTJ9-F1
#
_entry.id   AF-A0A561XTJ9-F1
#
_cell.length_a   1.000
_cell.length_b   1.000
_cell.length_c   1.000
_cell.angle_alpha   90.00
_cell.angle_beta   90.00
_cell.angle_gamma   90.00
#
_symmetry.space_group_name_H-M   'P 1'
#
loop_
_entity.id
_entity.type
_entity.pdbx_description
1 polymer ?
#
loop_
_entity_poly.entity_id
_entity_poly.type
_entity_poly.pdbx_seq_one_letter_code
_entity_poly.pdbx_strand_id
1 'polypeptide(L)'
;MTLTITYPSVLPPASAYWKYGPQQKGAPSTWYKFVAAPNPASAVYTLTLADNALGDDDWDATTDIVDQGGPAASPVAAVPTVGATKLALLACLLAITGLLMLRRMDT
;
A
#
# COMPACT_ATOMS: atom_id res chain seq x y z
N MET A 1 18.90 -13.30 -5.87
CA MET A 1 18.11 -13.34 -7.12
C MET A 1 17.86 -11.93 -7.64
N THR A 2 17.50 -11.81 -8.92
CA THR A 2 17.07 -10.55 -9.52
C THR A 2 15.66 -10.70 -10.07
N LEU A 3 14.75 -9.83 -9.64
CA LEU A 3 13.38 -9.77 -10.10
C LEU A 3 13.21 -8.54 -11.01
N THR A 4 12.55 -8.73 -12.14
CA THR A 4 12.15 -7.64 -13.03
C THR A 4 10.63 -7.54 -13.04
N ILE A 5 10.13 -6.35 -12.71
CA ILE A 5 8.70 -6.02 -12.66
C ILE A 5 8.42 -5.05 -13.81
N THR A 6 7.45 -5.36 -14.65
CA THR A 6 6.99 -4.45 -15.72
C THR A 6 5.59 -3.95 -15.39
N TYR A 7 5.44 -2.64 -15.20
CA TYR A 7 4.16 -1.99 -14.98
C TYR A 7 3.43 -1.69 -16.30
N PRO A 8 2.09 -1.58 -16.29
CA PRO A 8 1.31 -1.23 -17.48
C PRO A 8 1.66 0.15 -18.07
N SER A 9 2.24 1.04 -17.26
CA SER A 9 2.67 2.38 -17.66
C SER A 9 3.86 2.83 -16.82
N VAL A 10 4.54 3.88 -17.26
CA VAL A 10 5.55 4.56 -16.46
C VAL A 10 4.89 5.09 -15.18
N LEU A 11 5.50 4.80 -14.03
CA LEU A 11 5.01 5.28 -12.73
C LEU A 11 5.29 6.78 -12.57
N PRO A 12 4.54 7.51 -11.72
CA PRO A 12 4.77 8.93 -11.50
C PRO A 12 6.22 9.26 -11.14
N PRO A 13 6.74 10.44 -11.53
CA PRO A 13 8.03 10.92 -11.06
C PRO A 13 8.10 10.89 -9.52
N ALA A 14 9.25 10.52 -8.96
CA ALA A 14 9.47 10.26 -7.53
C ALA A 14 8.85 8.97 -6.95
N SER A 15 8.33 8.06 -7.78
CA SER A 15 8.01 6.69 -7.35
C SER A 15 9.28 5.92 -6.98
N ALA A 16 9.26 5.21 -5.86
CA ALA A 16 10.31 4.27 -5.48
C ALA A 16 9.70 2.91 -5.15
N TYR A 17 10.51 1.85 -5.12
CA TYR A 17 10.04 0.58 -4.57
C TYR A 17 10.24 0.59 -3.05
N TRP A 18 9.17 0.39 -2.30
CA TRP A 18 9.16 0.35 -0.84
C TRP A 18 8.96 -1.08 -0.37
N LYS A 19 9.59 -1.42 0.76
CA LYS A 19 9.34 -2.66 1.49
C LYS A 19 8.85 -2.34 2.90
N TYR A 20 8.01 -3.21 3.43
CA TYR A 20 7.60 -3.20 4.83
C TYR A 20 8.33 -4.32 5.54
N GLY A 21 9.09 -3.97 6.57
CA GLY A 21 9.85 -4.97 7.31
C GLY A 21 10.93 -4.35 8.19
N PRO A 22 11.65 -5.18 8.95
CA PRO A 22 12.83 -4.75 9.68
C PRO A 22 13.96 -4.37 8.71
N GLN A 23 14.43 -3.11 8.76
CA GLN A 23 15.62 -2.70 7.99
C GLN A 23 16.92 -3.32 8.49
N GLN A 24 16.91 -3.85 9.71
CA GLN A 24 18.01 -4.55 10.36
C GLN A 24 17.44 -5.72 11.12
N LYS A 25 18.16 -6.84 11.19
CA LYS A 25 17.73 -8.03 11.92
C LYS A 25 17.32 -7.67 13.36
N GLY A 26 16.08 -7.99 13.73
CA GLY A 26 15.51 -7.72 15.05
C GLY A 26 14.97 -6.30 15.29
N ALA A 27 15.02 -5.41 14.28
CA ALA A 27 14.40 -4.09 14.39
C ALA A 27 12.86 -4.17 14.29
N PRO A 28 12.12 -3.15 14.74
CA PRO A 28 10.70 -3.03 14.46
C PRO A 28 10.42 -2.88 12.95
N SER A 29 9.36 -3.50 12.45
CA SER A 29 8.98 -3.38 11.04
C SER A 29 8.48 -1.99 10.70
N THR A 30 9.05 -1.40 9.64
CA THR A 30 8.64 -0.08 9.13
C THR A 30 8.61 -0.08 7.60
N TRP A 31 7.96 0.90 7.00
CA TRP A 31 8.07 1.15 5.57
C TRP A 31 9.37 1.89 5.26
N TYR A 32 10.15 1.38 4.32
CA TYR A 32 11.37 2.03 3.86
C TYR A 32 11.57 1.89 2.37
N LYS A 33 12.32 2.85 1.78
CA LYS A 33 12.72 2.81 0.38
C LYS A 33 13.75 1.70 0.21
N PHE A 34 13.42 0.68 -0.58
CA PHE A 34 14.29 -0.46 -0.83
C PHE A 34 15.16 -0.24 -2.07
N VAL A 35 14.55 0.17 -3.19
CA VAL A 35 15.25 0.53 -4.42
C VAL A 35 14.82 1.93 -4.82
N ALA A 36 15.81 2.82 -5.01
CA ALA A 36 15.56 4.14 -5.58
C ALA A 36 14.95 3.98 -6.98
N ALA A 37 14.08 4.92 -7.37
CA ALA A 37 13.39 4.91 -8.67
C ALA A 37 14.34 4.47 -9.80
N PRO A 38 14.18 3.27 -10.40
CA PRO A 38 14.79 3.02 -11.70
C PRO A 38 14.22 4.07 -12.62
N ASN A 39 15.10 4.75 -13.36
CA ASN A 39 14.84 5.79 -14.36
C ASN A 39 13.36 6.24 -14.41
N PRO A 40 13.00 7.48 -14.01
CA PRO A 40 11.61 7.95 -13.97
C PRO A 40 10.86 7.86 -15.31
N ALA A 41 11.53 7.51 -16.42
CA ALA A 41 10.94 7.22 -17.72
C ALA A 41 10.68 5.72 -18.01
N SER A 42 10.99 4.80 -17.08
CA SER A 42 10.87 3.35 -17.28
C SER A 42 9.64 2.78 -16.58
N ALA A 43 8.89 1.94 -17.30
CA ALA A 43 7.86 1.07 -16.71
C ALA A 43 8.46 -0.22 -16.12
N VAL A 44 9.78 -0.42 -16.23
CA VAL A 44 10.49 -1.61 -15.77
C VAL A 44 11.32 -1.31 -14.54
N TYR A 45 11.11 -2.11 -13.49
CA TYR A 45 11.76 -2.00 -12.18
C TYR A 45 12.53 -3.28 -11.89
N THR A 46 13.79 -3.15 -11.47
CA THR A 46 14.65 -4.28 -11.13
C THR A 46 14.94 -4.27 -9.64
N LEU A 47 14.68 -5.40 -8.98
CA LEU A 47 14.97 -5.62 -7.56
C LEU A 47 16.04 -6.71 -7.44
N THR A 48 17.05 -6.45 -6.62
CA THR A 48 18.02 -7.47 -6.21
C THR A 48 17.70 -7.90 -4.79
N LEU A 49 17.39 -9.18 -4.63
CA LEU A 49 16.97 -9.78 -3.37
C LEU A 49 17.96 -10.87 -2.98
N ALA A 50 18.27 -10.96 -1.70
CA ALA A 50 19.03 -12.06 -1.12
C ALA A 50 18.27 -12.55 0.11
N ASP A 51 18.28 -13.86 0.30
CA ASP A 51 17.77 -14.52 1.49
C ASP A 51 18.60 -14.10 2.72
N ASN A 52 17.95 -13.97 3.89
CA ASN A 52 18.58 -13.51 5.13
C ASN A 52 19.30 -12.16 4.98
N ALA A 53 18.70 -11.23 4.22
CA ALA A 53 19.27 -9.91 3.97
C ALA A 53 18.18 -8.83 3.96
N LEU A 54 18.59 -7.58 3.73
CA LEU A 54 17.66 -6.47 3.64
C LEU A 54 16.54 -6.75 2.64
N GLY A 55 15.29 -6.61 3.09
CA GLY A 55 14.10 -6.88 2.28
C GLY A 55 13.54 -8.29 2.42
N ASP A 56 14.16 -9.13 3.24
CA ASP A 56 13.58 -10.39 3.72
C ASP A 56 13.06 -10.17 5.15
N ASP A 57 11.77 -10.35 5.36
CA ASP A 57 11.10 -9.82 6.55
C ASP A 57 11.43 -10.59 7.84
N ASP A 58 11.79 -11.86 7.73
CA ASP A 58 12.16 -12.70 8.87
C ASP A 58 13.67 -12.72 9.16
N TRP A 59 14.51 -12.32 8.20
CA TRP A 59 15.97 -12.41 8.28
C TRP A 59 16.48 -13.82 8.65
N ASP A 60 15.78 -14.86 8.24
CA ASP A 60 16.19 -16.24 8.49
C ASP A 60 16.76 -16.86 7.21
N ALA A 61 17.71 -17.77 7.37
CA ALA A 61 18.35 -18.43 6.23
C ALA A 61 17.50 -19.62 5.77
N THR A 62 16.34 -19.32 5.19
CA THR A 62 15.41 -20.34 4.68
C THR A 62 15.53 -20.46 3.16
N THR A 63 14.56 -21.12 2.50
CA THR A 63 14.52 -21.18 1.03
C THR A 63 13.60 -20.12 0.42
N ASP A 64 12.84 -19.41 1.27
CA ASP A 64 11.73 -18.57 0.87
C ASP A 64 12.00 -17.16 1.36
N ILE A 65 11.91 -16.18 0.45
CA ILE A 65 11.99 -14.77 0.82
C ILE A 65 10.56 -14.30 1.11
N VAL A 66 10.29 -13.90 2.36
CA VAL A 66 8.99 -13.33 2.72
C VAL A 66 9.05 -11.84 2.50
N ASP A 67 8.30 -11.33 1.51
CA ASP A 67 8.33 -9.91 1.20
C ASP A 67 6.98 -9.23 0.99
N GLN A 68 6.78 -8.15 1.75
CA GLN A 68 5.71 -7.19 1.51
C GLN A 68 6.31 -5.90 0.94
N GLY A 69 5.92 -5.55 -0.27
CA GLY A 69 6.44 -4.36 -0.91
C GLY A 69 5.68 -3.95 -2.15
N GLY A 70 6.04 -2.78 -2.68
CA GLY A 70 5.43 -2.25 -3.88
C GLY A 70 5.91 -0.84 -4.20
N PRO A 71 5.51 -0.33 -5.37
CA PRO A 71 5.80 1.04 -5.75
C PRO A 71 4.98 2.01 -4.90
N ALA A 72 5.63 3.07 -4.39
CA ALA A 72 4.92 4.20 -3.83
C ALA A 72 5.62 5.51 -4.20
N ALA A 73 4.81 6.52 -4.50
CA ALA A 73 5.26 7.88 -4.78
C ALA A 73 5.04 8.77 -3.56
N SER A 74 5.96 9.71 -3.35
CA SER A 74 5.80 10.78 -2.36
C SER A 74 6.02 12.13 -3.04
N PRO A 75 5.14 13.13 -2.84
CA PRO A 75 3.98 13.10 -1.94
C PRO A 75 2.82 12.25 -2.49
N VAL A 76 2.09 11.58 -1.59
CA VAL A 76 0.90 10.81 -1.94
C VAL A 76 -0.24 11.80 -2.23
N ALA A 77 -0.87 11.67 -3.40
CA ALA A 77 -2.08 12.44 -3.69
C ALA A 77 -3.17 12.06 -2.67
N ALA A 78 -3.83 13.05 -2.07
CA ALA A 78 -4.87 12.80 -1.08
C ALA A 78 -5.99 11.97 -1.70
N VAL A 79 -6.37 10.87 -1.03
CA VAL A 79 -7.53 10.06 -1.44
C VAL A 79 -8.78 10.92 -1.21
N PRO A 80 -9.61 11.16 -2.25
CA PRO A 80 -10.82 11.95 -2.08
C PRO A 80 -11.73 11.30 -1.05
N THR A 81 -12.10 12.04 -0.01
CA THR A 81 -13.13 11.60 0.94
C THR A 81 -14.50 12.00 0.42
N VAL A 82 -15.56 11.34 0.88
CA VAL A 82 -16.94 11.67 0.49
C VAL A 82 -17.32 13.11 0.90
N GLY A 83 -16.52 13.77 1.75
CA GLY A 83 -16.75 15.12 2.26
C GLY A 83 -17.80 15.11 3.38
N ALA A 84 -17.62 15.98 4.38
CA ALA A 84 -18.46 15.97 5.58
C ALA A 84 -19.96 16.12 5.27
N THR A 85 -20.31 16.94 4.27
CA THR A 85 -21.69 17.18 3.86
C THR A 85 -22.36 15.95 3.25
N LYS A 86 -21.66 15.22 2.37
CA LYS A 86 -22.23 14.00 1.76
C LYS A 86 -22.30 12.87 2.78
N LEU A 87 -21.35 12.80 3.72
CA LEU A 87 -21.40 11.84 4.81
C LEU A 87 -22.59 12.10 5.74
N ALA A 88 -22.85 13.36 6.09
CA ALA A 88 -24.02 13.75 6.88
C ALA A 88 -25.32 13.43 6.14
N LEU A 89 -25.40 13.71 4.84
CA LEU A 89 -26.56 13.36 4.02
C LEU A 89 -26.80 11.84 4.00
N LEU A 90 -25.76 11.04 3.83
CA LEU A 90 -25.86 9.58 3.88
C LEU A 90 -26.33 9.09 5.27
N ALA A 91 -25.79 9.65 6.36
CA ALA A 91 -26.20 9.32 7.71
C ALA A 91 -27.68 9.66 7.97
N CYS A 92 -28.14 10.83 7.51
CA CYS A 92 -29.55 11.23 7.59
C CYS A 92 -30.45 10.28 6.79
N LEU A 93 -30.04 9.91 5.58
CA LEU A 93 -30.81 8.99 4.74
C LEU A 93 -30.97 7.63 5.41
N LEU A 94 -29.88 7.08 5.96
CA LEU A 94 -29.88 5.82 6.71
C LEU A 94 -30.77 5.90 7.96
N ALA A 95 -30.70 7.00 8.71
CA ALA A 95 -31.54 7.22 9.89
C ALA A 95 -33.03 7.28 9.54
N ILE A 96 -33.40 8.01 8.49
CA ILE A 96 -34.79 8.10 8.02
C ILE A 96 -35.29 6.71 7.58
N THR A 97 -34.51 5.97 6.79
CA THR A 97 -34.91 4.61 6.39
C THR A 97 -35.08 3.67 7.57
N GLY A 98 -34.20 3.74 8.57
CA GLY A 98 -34.30 2.95 9.80
C GLY A 98 -35.57 3.26 10.59
N LEU A 99 -35.89 4.55 10.76
CA LEU A 99 -37.11 4.99 11.45
C LEU A 99 -38.38 4.55 10.70
N LEU A 100 -38.38 4.65 9.37
CA LEU A 100 -39.51 4.20 8.55
C LEU A 100 -39.71 2.68 8.64
N MET A 101 -38.63 1.90 8.72
CA MET A 101 -38.71 0.44 8.88
C MET A 101 -39.24 0.04 10.25
N LEU A 102 -38.75 0.65 11.33
CA LEU A 102 -39.24 0.40 12.69
C LEU A 102 -40.75 0.69 12.79
N ARG A 103 -41.20 1.82 12.23
CA ARG A 103 -42.62 2.18 12.24
C ARG A 103 -43.51 1.18 11.49
N ARG A 104 -42.99 0.46 10.49
CA ARG A 104 -43.73 -0.58 9.77
C ARG A 104 -43.78 -1.91 10.52
N MET A 105 -42.90 -2.12 11.49
CA MET A 105 -42.91 -3.32 12.35
C MET A 105 -43.89 -3.18 13.51
N ASP A 106 -44.17 -1.95 13.94
CA ASP A 106 -45.08 -1.63 15.06
C ASP A 106 -46.57 -1.55 14.64
N THR A 107 -46.89 -1.65 13.34
CA THR A 107 -48.25 -1.63 12.77
C THR A 107 -48.64 -2.98 12.21
#